data_AF-A0A9P0DYY5-F1
#
_entry.id   AF-A0A9P0DYY5-F1
#
_cell.length_a   1.000
_cell.length_b   1.000
_cell.length_c   1.000
_cell.angle_alpha   90.00
_cell.angle_beta   90.00
_cell.angle_gamma   90.00
#
_symmetry.space_group_name_H-M   'P 1'
#
loop_
_entity.id
_entity.type
_entity.pdbx_description
1 polymer ?
#
loop_
_entity_poly.entity_id
_entity_poly.type
_entity_poly.pdbx_seq_one_letter_code
_entity_poly.pdbx_strand_id
1 'polypeptide(L)'
;MQAEGRPINQTLLIEAAKREWKFFKLYTDFRPNLKVAPIASKFYARHQKFDESLVKQEYVDLLKRVHSQLPKERNPYPETENQRYGWYLDPLIDNGYDFRINYRTKMSADIKLAIEMKRMTQQMR
;
A
#
# COMPACT_ATOMS: atom_id res chain seq x y z
N MET A 1 23.43 -51.33 3.58
CA MET A 1 23.76 -49.92 3.26
C MET A 1 22.65 -49.05 3.83
N GLN A 2 22.84 -48.53 5.04
CA GLN A 2 21.90 -47.58 5.63
C GLN A 2 22.20 -46.21 5.03
N ALA A 3 21.19 -45.56 4.44
CA ALA A 3 21.32 -44.23 3.88
C ALA A 3 21.50 -43.23 5.03
N GLU A 4 22.73 -42.75 5.24
CA GLU A 4 23.00 -41.68 6.18
C GLU A 4 22.31 -40.40 5.70
N GLY A 5 21.24 -40.02 6.42
CA GLY A 5 20.52 -38.78 6.19
C GLY A 5 21.46 -37.59 6.36
N ARG A 6 21.38 -36.63 5.43
CA ARG A 6 22.20 -35.41 5.44
C ARG A 6 22.18 -34.76 6.83
N PRO A 7 23.31 -34.21 7.32
CA PRO A 7 23.36 -33.52 8.60
C PRO A 7 22.39 -32.34 8.55
N ILE A 8 21.35 -32.44 9.36
CA ILE A 8 20.34 -31.40 9.51
C ILE A 8 21.04 -30.18 10.13
N ASN A 9 21.04 -29.06 9.40
CA ASN A 9 21.66 -27.84 9.89
C ASN A 9 20.81 -27.27 11.03
N GLN A 10 21.24 -27.56 12.26
CA GLN A 10 20.53 -27.25 13.50
C GLN A 10 20.25 -25.75 13.65
N THR A 11 21.14 -24.89 13.13
CA THR A 11 20.96 -23.43 13.17
C THR A 11 19.76 -22.98 12.34
N LEU A 12 19.59 -23.55 11.13
CA LEU A 12 18.46 -23.23 10.26
C LEU A 12 17.13 -23.66 10.88
N LEU A 13 17.09 -24.81 11.56
CA LEU A 13 15.88 -25.26 12.26
C LEU A 13 15.51 -24.34 13.41
N ILE A 14 16.50 -23.90 14.19
CA ILE A 14 16.28 -22.97 15.31
C ILE A 14 15.74 -21.63 14.79
N GLU A 15 16.32 -21.07 13.74
CA GLU A 15 15.85 -19.80 13.17
C GLU A 15 14.47 -19.93 12.52
N ALA A 16 14.16 -21.06 11.88
CA ALA A 16 12.83 -21.35 11.36
C ALA A 16 11.79 -21.42 12.49
N ALA A 17 12.09 -22.13 13.59
CA ALA A 17 11.21 -22.23 14.75
C ALA A 17 11.01 -20.86 15.43
N LYS A 18 12.07 -20.05 15.58
CA LYS A 18 11.97 -18.68 16.09
C LYS A 18 11.09 -17.79 15.21
N ARG A 19 11.22 -17.91 13.89
CA ARG A 19 10.36 -17.20 12.93
C ARG A 19 8.91 -17.61 13.11
N GLU A 20 8.63 -18.90 13.17
CA GLU A 20 7.28 -19.43 13.39
C GLU A 20 6.70 -18.93 14.71
N TRP A 21 7.43 -19.04 15.82
CA TRP A 21 7.01 -18.53 17.12
C TRP A 21 6.73 -17.03 17.13
N LYS A 22 7.57 -16.24 16.46
CA LYS A 22 7.38 -14.78 16.36
C LYS A 22 6.08 -14.41 15.63
N PHE A 23 5.67 -15.20 14.65
CA PHE A 23 4.48 -14.95 13.84
C PHE A 23 3.26 -15.79 14.23
N PHE A 24 3.43 -16.76 15.12
CA PHE A 24 2.36 -17.58 15.66
C PHE A 24 1.46 -16.71 16.53
N LYS A 25 0.22 -16.53 16.10
CA LYS A 25 -0.78 -15.74 16.82
C LYS A 25 -2.02 -16.59 17.01
N LEU A 26 -2.35 -16.87 18.27
CA LEU A 26 -3.57 -17.55 18.66
C LEU A 26 -4.65 -16.49 18.89
N TYR A 27 -5.60 -16.39 17.97
CA TYR A 27 -6.68 -15.41 18.06
C TYR A 27 -7.83 -16.00 18.89
N THR A 28 -7.92 -15.60 20.15
CA THR A 28 -9.04 -15.95 21.05
C THR A 28 -10.27 -15.10 20.77
N ASP A 29 -10.06 -13.86 20.32
CA ASP A 29 -11.11 -12.89 20.05
C ASP A 29 -11.32 -12.67 18.55
N PHE A 30 -12.56 -12.35 18.19
CA PHE A 30 -12.91 -11.99 16.82
C PHE A 30 -12.15 -10.75 16.36
N ARG A 31 -11.32 -10.91 15.32
CA ARG A 31 -10.68 -9.80 14.61
C ARG A 31 -11.36 -9.58 13.26
N PRO A 32 -11.93 -8.39 13.00
CA PRO A 32 -12.53 -8.11 11.71
C PRO A 32 -11.46 -8.13 10.61
N ASN A 33 -11.72 -8.86 9.53
CA ASN A 33 -10.82 -8.91 8.37
C ASN A 33 -11.11 -7.72 7.44
N LEU A 34 -10.39 -6.62 7.64
CA LEU A 34 -10.57 -5.36 6.92
C LEU A 34 -10.04 -5.37 5.48
N LYS A 35 -9.41 -6.46 5.05
CA LYS A 35 -8.91 -6.63 3.67
C LYS A 35 -9.95 -7.22 2.73
N VAL A 36 -10.98 -7.85 3.27
CA VAL A 36 -12.04 -8.47 2.50
C VAL A 36 -13.09 -7.40 2.25
N ALA A 37 -13.44 -7.18 0.98
CA ALA A 37 -14.59 -6.33 0.66
C ALA A 37 -15.80 -6.89 1.42
N PRO A 38 -16.52 -6.08 2.22
CA PRO A 38 -17.69 -6.56 2.92
C PRO A 38 -18.61 -7.16 1.86
N ILE A 39 -18.84 -8.47 1.96
CA ILE A 39 -19.69 -9.20 1.02
C ILE A 39 -21.06 -8.55 1.16
N ALA A 40 -21.40 -7.67 0.23
CA ALA A 40 -22.76 -7.17 0.13
C ALA A 40 -23.64 -8.41 -0.01
N SER A 41 -24.62 -8.55 0.89
CA SER A 41 -25.72 -9.49 0.67
C SER A 41 -26.17 -9.30 -0.77
N LYS A 42 -26.41 -10.40 -1.51
CA LYS A 42 -26.83 -10.35 -2.91
C LYS A 42 -27.89 -9.24 -3.03
N PHE A 43 -27.60 -8.20 -3.81
CA PHE A 43 -28.35 -6.95 -3.82
C PHE A 43 -29.87 -7.14 -4.05
N TYR A 44 -30.27 -8.28 -4.62
CA TYR A 44 -31.65 -8.66 -4.92
C TYR A 44 -32.25 -9.77 -4.03
N ALA A 45 -31.57 -10.22 -2.98
CA ALA A 45 -32.10 -11.24 -2.08
C ALA A 45 -33.18 -10.63 -1.17
N ARG A 46 -34.42 -10.55 -1.67
CA ARG A 46 -35.62 -10.08 -0.93
C ARG A 46 -35.82 -10.76 0.45
N HIS A 47 -35.24 -11.94 0.64
CA HIS A 47 -35.35 -12.71 1.88
C HIS A 47 -34.20 -12.45 2.88
N GLN A 48 -33.10 -11.82 2.47
CA GLN A 48 -32.05 -11.36 3.37
C GLN A 48 -32.42 -9.94 3.85
N LYS A 49 -33.30 -9.86 4.85
CA LYS A 49 -33.47 -8.61 5.59
C LYS A 49 -32.26 -8.45 6.50
N PHE A 50 -31.41 -7.48 6.17
CA PHE A 50 -30.30 -7.09 7.03
C PHE A 50 -30.86 -6.31 8.22
N ASP A 51 -30.58 -6.77 9.43
CA ASP A 51 -30.98 -6.07 10.65
C ASP A 51 -29.88 -5.08 11.04
N GLU A 52 -30.15 -3.80 10.82
CA GLU A 52 -29.22 -2.72 11.13
C GLU A 52 -28.92 -2.62 12.65
N SER A 53 -29.80 -3.15 13.51
CA SER A 53 -29.58 -3.13 14.97
C SER A 53 -28.44 -4.05 15.41
N LEU A 54 -28.06 -5.04 14.61
CA LEU A 54 -26.93 -5.93 14.87
C LEU A 54 -25.58 -5.30 14.49
N VAL A 55 -25.59 -4.14 13.82
CA VAL A 55 -24.37 -3.46 13.41
C VAL A 55 -23.76 -2.74 14.59
N LYS A 56 -22.63 -3.23 15.07
CA LYS A 56 -21.83 -2.50 16.04
C LYS A 56 -21.18 -1.30 15.34
N GLN A 57 -21.48 -0.10 15.82
CA GLN A 57 -20.95 1.15 15.30
C GLN A 57 -19.41 1.17 15.24
N GLU A 58 -18.76 0.53 16.23
CA GLU A 58 -17.30 0.39 16.31
C GLU A 58 -16.69 -0.20 15.02
N TYR A 59 -17.34 -1.20 14.41
CA TYR A 59 -16.84 -1.82 13.18
C TYR A 59 -17.06 -0.93 11.95
N VAL A 60 -18.14 -0.15 11.95
CA VAL A 60 -18.41 0.83 10.88
C VAL A 60 -17.34 1.92 10.91
N ASP A 61 -17.02 2.44 12.08
CA ASP A 61 -16.01 3.48 12.24
C ASP A 61 -14.61 2.95 11.91
N LEU A 62 -14.32 1.69 12.26
CA LEU A 62 -13.09 1.00 11.87
C LEU A 62 -12.95 0.87 10.35
N LEU A 63 -14.03 0.46 9.65
CA LEU A 63 -14.05 0.37 8.19
C LEU A 63 -13.86 1.75 7.55
N LYS A 64 -14.58 2.76 8.05
CA LYS A 64 -14.42 4.15 7.59
C LYS A 64 -12.98 4.63 7.73
N ARG A 65 -12.32 4.37 8.87
CA ARG A 65 -10.91 4.73 9.09
C ARG A 65 -10.00 4.04 8.09
N VAL A 66 -10.12 2.73 7.89
CA VAL A 66 -9.25 1.99 6.97
C VAL A 66 -9.42 2.41 5.51
N HIS A 67 -10.65 2.70 5.08
CA HIS A 67 -10.90 3.09 3.69
C HIS A 67 -10.62 4.57 3.40
N SER A 68 -10.75 5.45 4.39
CA SER A 68 -10.60 6.90 4.17
C SER A 68 -9.18 7.40 4.45
N GLN A 69 -8.45 6.75 5.37
CA GLN A 69 -7.14 7.23 5.81
C GLN A 69 -6.02 6.75 4.88
N LEU A 70 -5.10 7.66 4.58
CA LEU A 70 -3.87 7.30 3.88
C LEU A 70 -2.93 6.52 4.82
N PRO A 71 -2.02 5.68 4.29
CA PRO A 71 -1.05 4.96 5.12
C PRO A 71 -0.27 5.85 6.09
N LYS A 72 0.10 7.07 5.65
CA LYS A 72 0.78 8.09 6.47
C LYS A 72 -0.02 8.62 7.65
N GLU A 73 -1.34 8.67 7.50
CA GLU A 73 -2.23 9.15 8.57
C GLU A 73 -2.50 8.05 9.59
N ARG A 74 -2.53 6.80 9.13
CA ARG A 74 -2.79 5.64 9.97
C ARG A 74 -1.60 5.26 10.84
N ASN A 75 -0.40 5.32 10.27
CA ASN A 75 0.82 4.85 10.93
C ASN A 75 1.85 5.99 11.00
N PRO A 76 2.57 6.17 12.12
CA PRO A 76 3.63 7.18 12.21
C PRO A 76 4.87 6.84 11.38
N TYR A 77 5.12 5.54 11.15
CA TYR A 77 6.28 5.02 10.43
C TYR A 77 5.85 3.97 9.40
N PRO A 78 6.64 3.77 8.30
CA PRO A 78 6.33 2.77 7.30
C PRO A 78 6.45 1.36 7.89
N GLU A 79 5.44 0.52 7.70
CA GLU A 79 5.43 -0.86 8.22
C GLU A 79 6.20 -1.83 7.30
N THR A 80 6.33 -1.49 6.03
CA THR A 80 6.94 -2.34 5.01
C THR A 80 7.96 -1.57 4.18
N GLU A 81 8.98 -2.26 3.66
CA GLU A 81 9.99 -1.62 2.79
C GLU A 81 9.35 -0.99 1.55
N ASN A 82 8.29 -1.58 0.99
CA ASN A 82 7.57 -1.01 -0.14
C ASN A 82 6.93 0.36 0.18
N GLN A 83 6.46 0.55 1.41
CA GLN A 83 5.93 1.85 1.84
C GLN A 83 7.04 2.88 2.00
N ARG A 84 8.27 2.46 2.34
CA ARG A 84 9.40 3.34 2.61
C ARG A 84 9.75 4.23 1.43
N TYR A 85 9.68 3.69 0.19
CA TYR A 85 9.98 4.45 -1.02
C TYR A 85 9.06 5.66 -1.23
N GLY A 86 7.80 5.56 -0.82
CA GLY A 86 6.81 6.65 -0.92
C GLY A 86 6.57 7.41 0.38
N TRP A 87 7.26 7.05 1.46
CA TRP A 87 7.02 7.63 2.78
C TRP A 87 7.66 9.01 2.93
N TYR A 88 8.85 9.19 2.38
CA TYR A 88 9.59 10.45 2.44
C TYR A 88 9.59 11.07 1.05
N LEU A 89 8.56 11.86 0.75
CA LEU A 89 8.41 12.56 -0.53
C LEU A 89 9.35 13.76 -0.61
N ASP A 90 9.58 14.40 0.54
CA ASP A 90 10.47 15.53 0.64
C ASP A 90 11.91 15.03 0.60
N PRO A 91 12.72 15.48 -0.37
CA PRO A 91 14.11 15.08 -0.44
C PRO A 91 14.85 15.67 0.77
N LEU A 92 15.82 14.91 1.29
CA LEU A 92 16.68 15.36 2.39
C LEU A 92 17.47 16.64 2.06
N ILE A 93 17.66 16.91 0.76
CA ILE A 93 18.33 18.09 0.22
C ILE A 93 17.45 18.60 -0.92
N ASP A 94 17.14 19.90 -0.92
CA ASP A 94 16.41 20.52 -2.02
C ASP A 94 17.30 20.63 -3.27
N ASN A 95 17.29 19.57 -4.07
CA ASN A 95 18.07 19.46 -5.31
C ASN A 95 17.33 20.05 -6.51
N GLY A 96 16.15 20.65 -6.30
CA GLY A 96 15.32 21.18 -7.38
C GLY A 96 15.97 22.31 -8.18
N TYR A 97 16.88 23.06 -7.54
CA TYR A 97 17.49 24.26 -8.12
C TYR A 97 19.01 24.13 -8.35
N ASP A 98 19.64 23.06 -7.86
CA ASP A 98 21.08 22.88 -8.05
C ASP A 98 21.38 22.47 -9.50
N PHE A 99 22.00 23.38 -10.26
CA PHE A 99 22.41 23.14 -11.65
C PHE A 99 23.45 22.03 -11.80
N ARG A 100 24.14 21.63 -10.73
CA ARG A 100 25.12 20.54 -10.73
C ARG A 100 24.47 19.16 -10.69
N ILE A 101 23.21 19.07 -10.27
CA ILE A 101 22.48 17.80 -10.12
C ILE A 101 21.26 17.79 -11.05
N ASN A 102 20.61 18.93 -11.23
CA ASN A 102 19.42 19.09 -12.04
C ASN A 102 19.76 19.42 -13.51
N TYR A 103 19.91 18.37 -14.32
CA TYR A 103 20.16 18.46 -15.76
C TYR A 103 18.87 18.44 -16.61
N ARG A 104 17.77 19.02 -16.11
CA ARG A 104 16.54 19.13 -16.91
C ARG A 104 16.84 19.80 -18.24
N THR A 105 16.57 19.09 -19.33
CA THR A 105 16.71 19.63 -20.69
C THR A 105 15.78 20.83 -20.83
N LYS A 106 16.37 22.03 -20.96
CA LYS A 106 15.60 23.22 -21.30
C LYS A 106 15.21 23.10 -22.77
N MET A 107 13.93 23.24 -23.06
CA MET A 107 13.46 23.29 -24.45
C MET A 107 14.05 24.53 -25.12
N SER A 108 14.55 24.38 -26.35
CA SER A 108 14.97 25.54 -27.14
C SER A 108 13.77 26.41 -27.49
N ALA A 109 14.02 27.69 -27.74
CA ALA A 109 12.97 28.65 -28.11
C ALA A 109 12.20 28.18 -29.35
N ASP A 110 12.90 27.59 -30.33
CA ASP A 110 12.32 27.10 -31.57
C ASP A 110 11.33 25.95 -31.34
N ILE A 111 11.68 24.99 -30.49
CA ILE A 111 10.80 23.86 -30.17
C ILE A 111 9.58 24.36 -29.40
N LYS A 112 9.76 25.35 -28.51
CA LYS A 112 8.66 25.96 -27.76
C LYS A 112 7.68 26.68 -28.70
N LEU A 113 8.20 27.43 -29.67
CA LEU A 113 7.42 28.10 -30.71
C LEU A 113 6.66 27.09 -31.57
N ALA A 114 7.32 26.02 -32.03
CA ALA A 114 6.70 24.99 -32.85
C ALA A 114 5.53 24.29 -32.12
N ILE A 115 5.65 24.07 -30.81
CA ILE A 115 4.57 23.49 -29.99
C ILE A 115 3.39 24.44 -29.88
N GLU A 116 3.63 25.73 -29.65
CA GLU A 116 2.55 26.73 -29.58
C GLU A 116 1.84 26.88 -30.93
N MET A 117 2.57 26.93 -32.04
CA MET A 117 1.97 26.92 -33.39
C MET A 117 1.08 25.70 -33.61
N LYS A 118 1.52 24.51 -33.18
CA LYS A 118 0.73 23.27 -33.27
C LYS A 118 -0.55 23.35 -32.42
N ARG A 119 -0.47 23.89 -31.20
CA ARG A 119 -1.63 24.09 -30.30
C ARG A 119 -2.66 25.03 -30.93
N MET A 120 -2.22 26.17 -31.45
CA MET A 120 -3.10 27.13 -32.13
C MET A 120 -3.80 26.50 -33.34
N THR A 121 -3.08 25.69 -34.12
CA THR A 121 -3.66 24.99 -35.28
C THR A 121 -4.71 23.96 -34.88
N GLN A 122 -4.53 23.28 -33.74
CA GLN A 122 -5.51 22.33 -33.20
C GLN A 122 -6.78 23.01 -32.66
N GLN A 123 -6.67 24.22 -32.11
CA GLN A 123 -7.83 24.98 -31.60
C GLN A 123 -8.69 25.60 -32.71
N MET A 124 -8.14 25.80 -33.90
CA MET A 124 -8.88 26.30 -35.07
C MET A 124 -9.59 25.21 -35.88
N ARG A 125 -9.40 23.93 -35.53
CA ARG A 125 -10.15 22.79 -36.07
C ARG A 125 -11.34 22.48 -35.19
#